data_AF-A0A4Y4D7N1-F1
#
_entry.id   AF-A0A4Y4D7N1-F1
#
_cell.length_a   1.000
_cell.length_b   1.000
_cell.length_c   1.000
_cell.angle_alpha   90.00
_cell.angle_beta   90.00
_cell.angle_gamma   90.00
#
_symmetry.space_group_name_H-M   'P 1'
#
loop_
_entity.id
_entity.type
_entity.pdbx_description
1 polymer ?
#
loop_
_entity_poly.entity_id
_entity_poly.type
_entity_poly.pdbx_seq_one_letter_code
_entity_poly.pdbx_strand_id
1 'polypeptide(L)'
;MRSLVVTAWFPDAQTPSRTPFVVEHCWALQEAGHDVAVVHITIGRASAPTTQETYQGIPVTRVALDVADPRSYATVERVVARGLRGAQILHTMAFSAVLFAALPWLGRRLPWVHTEHWNGVVNPASVGPVWERVAWLRHALRLPHAVTGVTGELCREMARFSRPGATHMVPCVVENPDPARDFPAAPPVRLVGVGALIDRKRPVLALETVAELVRRGMDVHYTLIGKGPLMETLRETARNLGIEDRVELTGPIPPAEVAERLSRAHLFFLPSAQENFFTAVAEAIAAGRPAAVPLSGGFDDYCTPENSVLTSSWDVPVLADAVETAWERFRHASPASIAQTVRPLFSRAEVGAQFSRIYRAVSRTADRGTPSR
;
A
#
# COMPACT_ATOMS: atom_id res chain seq x y z
N MET A 1 -16.68 -1.52 17.93
CA MET A 1 -16.53 -2.97 18.26
C MET A 1 -15.09 -3.22 18.65
N ARG A 2 -14.82 -4.20 19.54
CA ARG A 2 -13.45 -4.61 19.89
C ARG A 2 -12.86 -5.51 18.79
N SER A 3 -11.87 -5.05 18.05
CA SER A 3 -11.19 -5.81 17.00
C SER A 3 -9.79 -6.24 17.43
N LEU A 4 -9.47 -7.51 17.17
CA LEU A 4 -8.10 -8.00 17.22
C LEU A 4 -7.53 -8.02 15.81
N VAL A 5 -6.57 -7.16 15.53
CA VAL A 5 -5.78 -7.21 14.31
C VAL A 5 -4.60 -8.16 14.50
N VAL A 6 -4.43 -9.14 13.64
CA VAL A 6 -3.26 -10.04 13.64
C VAL A 6 -2.47 -9.78 12.37
N THR A 7 -1.17 -9.52 12.51
CA THR A 7 -0.34 -9.10 11.38
C THR A 7 1.12 -9.54 11.50
N ALA A 8 1.79 -9.70 10.37
CA ALA A 8 3.26 -9.81 10.29
C ALA A 8 3.92 -8.54 9.70
N TRP A 9 3.11 -7.52 9.40
CA TRP A 9 3.44 -6.36 8.58
C TRP A 9 3.15 -5.08 9.38
N PHE A 10 3.80 -4.94 10.53
CA PHE A 10 3.63 -3.79 11.42
C PHE A 10 4.99 -3.12 11.70
N PRO A 11 5.07 -1.78 11.76
CA PRO A 11 6.31 -1.09 12.07
C PRO A 11 6.92 -1.53 13.41
N ASP A 12 8.24 -1.45 13.52
CA ASP A 12 8.98 -1.62 14.77
C ASP A 12 10.17 -0.66 14.84
N ALA A 13 10.83 -0.59 15.99
CA ALA A 13 11.96 0.30 16.22
C ALA A 13 13.13 0.07 15.23
N GLN A 14 13.27 -1.14 14.67
CA GLN A 14 14.32 -1.47 13.71
C GLN A 14 13.91 -1.16 12.26
N THR A 15 12.60 -1.14 11.99
CA THR A 15 12.02 -0.95 10.66
C THR A 15 10.78 -0.03 10.71
N PRO A 16 10.95 1.26 11.08
CA PRO A 16 9.83 2.18 11.29
C PRO A 16 9.05 2.50 10.01
N SER A 17 9.67 2.33 8.83
CA SER A 17 9.02 2.54 7.52
C SER A 17 8.38 1.28 6.94
N ARG A 18 8.32 0.17 7.70
CA ARG A 18 7.76 -1.09 7.21
C ARG A 18 6.24 -1.00 7.16
N THR A 19 5.70 -0.97 5.94
CA THR A 19 4.27 -1.18 5.63
C THR A 19 3.32 -0.28 6.45
N PRO A 20 3.29 1.05 6.19
CA PRO A 20 2.44 1.99 6.95
C PRO A 20 0.95 1.64 6.86
N PHE A 21 0.52 0.95 5.81
CA PHE A 21 -0.88 0.63 5.52
C PHE A 21 -1.64 -0.02 6.68
N VAL A 22 -1.01 -0.93 7.44
CA VAL A 22 -1.68 -1.61 8.56
C VAL A 22 -1.96 -0.63 9.71
N VAL A 23 -1.02 0.27 9.99
CA VAL A 23 -1.19 1.30 11.02
C VAL A 23 -2.30 2.26 10.62
N GLU A 24 -2.27 2.73 9.36
CA GLU A 24 -3.31 3.62 8.83
C GLU A 24 -4.71 3.00 8.87
N HIS A 25 -4.84 1.72 8.53
CA HIS A 25 -6.11 1.00 8.65
C HIS A 25 -6.55 0.81 10.10
N CYS A 26 -5.61 0.63 11.04
CA CYS A 26 -5.92 0.61 12.46
C CYS A 26 -6.44 1.98 12.95
N TRP A 27 -5.84 3.09 12.52
CA TRP A 27 -6.33 4.43 12.84
C TRP A 27 -7.69 4.71 12.23
N ALA A 28 -7.91 4.36 10.95
CA ALA A 28 -9.22 4.48 10.31
C ALA A 28 -10.31 3.71 11.07
N LEU A 29 -9.99 2.52 11.58
CA LEU A 29 -10.89 1.75 12.46
C LEU A 29 -11.14 2.45 13.80
N GLN A 30 -10.10 2.99 14.45
CA GLN A 30 -10.24 3.73 15.72
C GLN A 30 -11.11 4.97 15.56
N GLU A 31 -10.90 5.76 14.51
CA GLU A 31 -11.71 6.94 14.17
C GLU A 31 -13.17 6.59 13.88
N ALA A 32 -13.42 5.42 13.30
CA ALA A 32 -14.77 4.89 13.12
C ALA A 32 -15.38 4.30 14.41
N GLY A 33 -14.73 4.47 15.57
CA GLY A 33 -15.25 4.05 16.88
C GLY A 33 -15.00 2.58 17.22
N HIS A 34 -14.03 1.94 16.57
CA HIS A 34 -13.60 0.59 16.93
C HIS A 34 -12.46 0.63 17.96
N ASP A 35 -12.50 -0.29 18.93
CA ASP A 35 -11.42 -0.49 19.88
C ASP A 35 -10.47 -1.54 19.28
N VAL A 36 -9.29 -1.10 18.86
CA VAL A 36 -8.35 -1.89 18.05
C VAL A 36 -7.16 -2.31 18.90
N ALA A 37 -6.90 -3.61 18.98
CA ALA A 37 -5.66 -4.16 19.53
C ALA A 37 -4.94 -4.99 18.46
N VAL A 38 -3.61 -4.94 18.45
CA VAL A 38 -2.77 -5.62 17.44
C VAL A 38 -1.95 -6.73 18.08
N VAL A 39 -1.88 -7.89 17.42
CA VAL A 39 -0.84 -8.89 17.62
C VAL A 39 0.07 -8.87 16.40
N HIS A 40 1.31 -8.44 16.61
CA HIS A 40 2.33 -8.42 15.56
C HIS A 40 3.25 -9.63 15.69
N ILE A 41 3.32 -10.43 14.63
CA ILE A 41 4.13 -11.64 14.52
C ILE A 41 5.41 -11.31 13.75
N THR A 42 6.53 -11.25 14.45
CA THR A 42 7.84 -11.03 13.83
C THR A 42 8.40 -12.37 13.37
N ILE A 43 8.39 -12.63 12.06
CA ILE A 43 8.87 -13.88 11.48
C ILE A 43 10.38 -13.79 11.25
N GLY A 44 11.14 -14.74 11.79
CA GLY A 44 12.60 -14.79 11.67
C GLY A 44 13.19 -16.14 12.04
N ARG A 45 14.51 -16.14 12.35
CA ARG A 45 15.28 -17.28 12.87
C ARG A 45 15.83 -17.03 14.28
N ALA A 46 15.26 -16.04 14.96
CA ALA A 46 15.67 -15.64 16.30
C ALA A 46 14.43 -15.57 17.16
N SER A 47 14.48 -16.27 18.29
CA SER A 47 13.47 -16.17 19.33
C SER A 47 13.64 -14.86 20.10
N ALA A 48 12.53 -14.21 20.42
CA ALA A 48 12.50 -13.02 21.28
C ALA A 48 11.32 -13.13 22.26
N PRO A 49 11.42 -12.54 23.47
CA PRO A 49 10.32 -12.55 24.42
C PRO A 49 9.10 -11.82 23.85
N THR A 50 7.91 -12.28 24.22
CA THR A 50 6.67 -11.56 23.93
C THR A 50 6.65 -10.24 24.69
N THR A 51 6.41 -9.13 23.99
CA THR A 51 6.35 -7.79 24.57
C THR A 51 5.00 -7.15 24.32
N GLN A 52 4.64 -6.18 25.17
CA GLN A 52 3.45 -5.36 25.01
C GLN A 52 3.87 -3.90 25.05
N GLU A 53 3.31 -3.12 24.13
CA GLU A 53 3.56 -1.68 24.04
C GLU A 53 2.34 -0.96 23.47
N THR A 54 2.41 0.36 23.45
CA THR A 54 1.47 1.20 22.71
C THR A 54 2.22 1.89 21.59
N TYR A 55 1.93 1.50 20.34
CA TYR A 55 2.52 2.11 19.16
C TYR A 55 1.55 3.15 18.60
N GLN A 56 1.88 4.44 18.75
CA GLN A 56 1.08 5.56 18.22
C GLN A 56 -0.42 5.45 18.55
N GLY A 57 -0.73 5.17 19.82
CA GLY A 57 -2.11 5.03 20.32
C GLY A 57 -2.75 3.65 20.12
N ILE A 58 -2.06 2.70 19.50
CA ILE A 58 -2.56 1.33 19.27
C ILE A 58 -1.89 0.37 20.27
N PRO A 59 -2.65 -0.37 21.10
CA PRO A 59 -2.10 -1.46 21.91
C PRO A 59 -1.56 -2.58 21.01
N VAL A 60 -0.27 -2.91 21.16
CA VAL A 60 0.41 -3.94 20.36
C VAL A 60 1.03 -4.99 21.27
N THR A 61 0.74 -6.26 21.00
CA THR A 61 1.50 -7.40 21.54
C THR A 61 2.40 -7.95 20.44
N ARG A 62 3.72 -7.91 20.64
CA ARG A 62 4.69 -8.47 19.69
C ARG A 62 5.10 -9.87 20.10
N VAL A 63 5.10 -10.80 19.15
CA VAL A 63 5.52 -12.18 19.37
C VAL A 63 6.45 -12.61 18.24
N ALA A 64 7.59 -13.20 18.58
CA ALA A 64 8.52 -13.73 17.59
C ALA A 64 8.10 -15.14 17.17
N LEU A 65 8.14 -15.39 15.86
CA LEU A 65 8.04 -16.70 15.26
C LEU A 65 9.40 -17.10 14.71
N ASP A 66 10.02 -18.09 15.32
CA ASP A 66 11.22 -18.73 14.80
C ASP A 66 10.82 -19.91 13.93
N VAL A 67 11.03 -19.79 12.62
CA VAL A 67 10.61 -20.79 11.64
C VAL A 67 11.29 -22.15 11.83
N ALA A 68 12.39 -22.22 12.60
CA ALA A 68 13.08 -23.45 12.93
C ALA A 68 12.63 -24.09 14.26
N ASP A 69 11.88 -23.36 15.11
CA ASP A 69 11.44 -23.84 16.43
C ASP A 69 9.91 -24.06 16.47
N PRO A 70 9.44 -25.33 16.50
CA PRO A 70 8.02 -25.66 16.65
C PRO A 70 7.35 -25.06 17.89
N ARG A 71 8.10 -24.80 18.97
CA ARG A 71 7.56 -24.21 20.21
C ARG A 71 7.17 -22.74 20.03
N SER A 72 7.81 -22.05 19.09
CA SER A 72 7.49 -20.66 18.76
C SER A 72 6.10 -20.55 18.11
N TYR A 73 5.70 -21.53 17.28
CA TYR A 73 4.35 -21.62 16.71
C TYR A 73 3.29 -21.74 17.81
N ALA A 74 3.49 -22.66 18.77
CA ALA A 74 2.59 -22.81 19.92
C ALA A 74 2.54 -21.55 20.80
N THR A 75 3.60 -20.73 20.79
CA THR A 75 3.63 -19.43 21.48
C THR A 75 2.77 -18.39 20.75
N VAL A 76 2.92 -18.29 19.42
CA VAL A 76 2.07 -17.44 18.57
C VAL A 76 0.60 -17.82 18.73
N GLU A 77 0.27 -19.11 18.67
CA GLU A 77 -1.11 -19.59 18.85
C GLU A 77 -1.69 -19.17 20.20
N ARG A 78 -0.93 -19.33 21.29
CA ARG A 78 -1.36 -18.91 22.64
C ARG A 78 -1.57 -17.40 22.74
N VAL A 79 -0.70 -16.60 22.13
CA VAL A 79 -0.82 -15.13 22.13
C VAL A 79 -2.06 -14.69 21.35
N VAL A 80 -2.26 -15.23 20.14
CA VAL A 80 -3.46 -14.94 19.33
C VAL A 80 -4.73 -15.40 20.04
N ALA A 81 -4.75 -16.62 20.59
CA ALA A 81 -5.90 -17.15 21.31
C ALA A 81 -6.26 -16.31 22.55
N ARG A 82 -5.28 -15.76 23.27
CA ARG A 82 -5.51 -14.82 24.37
C ARG A 82 -6.12 -13.51 23.88
N GLY A 83 -5.57 -12.92 22.81
CA GLY A 83 -6.13 -11.71 22.20
C GLY A 83 -7.59 -11.89 21.78
N LEU A 84 -7.94 -13.05 21.22
CA LEU A 84 -9.30 -13.36 20.79
C LEU A 84 -10.32 -13.39 21.95
N ARG A 85 -9.89 -13.56 23.21
CA ARG A 85 -10.83 -13.61 24.37
C ARG A 85 -11.54 -12.28 24.60
N GLY A 86 -10.87 -11.17 24.35
CA GLY A 86 -11.43 -9.81 24.51
C GLY A 86 -12.11 -9.27 23.25
N ALA A 87 -11.86 -9.89 22.10
CA ALA A 87 -12.31 -9.40 20.80
C ALA A 87 -13.74 -9.84 20.44
N GLN A 88 -14.40 -9.02 19.64
CA GLN A 88 -15.68 -9.30 18.98
C GLN A 88 -15.49 -9.65 17.50
N ILE A 89 -14.34 -9.28 16.92
CA ILE A 89 -14.00 -9.53 15.52
C ILE A 89 -12.50 -9.75 15.38
N LEU A 90 -12.12 -10.72 14.55
CA LEU A 90 -10.73 -10.97 14.13
C LEU A 90 -10.50 -10.28 12.78
N HIS A 91 -9.40 -9.55 12.67
CA HIS A 91 -8.96 -8.93 11.42
C HIS A 91 -7.52 -9.34 11.10
N THR A 92 -7.26 -10.10 10.04
CA THR A 92 -5.89 -10.52 9.67
C THR A 92 -5.32 -9.63 8.56
N MET A 93 -4.04 -9.26 8.62
CA MET A 93 -3.34 -8.46 7.60
C MET A 93 -1.84 -8.79 7.56
N ALA A 94 -1.12 -9.13 6.49
CA ALA A 94 -1.46 -9.71 5.20
C ALA A 94 -1.61 -11.24 5.30
N PHE A 95 -1.62 -11.94 4.16
CA PHE A 95 -1.94 -13.38 4.01
C PHE A 95 -1.36 -14.31 5.07
N SER A 96 -0.09 -14.14 5.45
CA SER A 96 0.54 -15.01 6.46
C SER A 96 -0.21 -15.04 7.80
N ALA A 97 -0.82 -13.92 8.19
CA ALA A 97 -1.63 -13.85 9.40
C ALA A 97 -2.89 -14.73 9.34
N VAL A 98 -3.40 -15.05 8.13
CA VAL A 98 -4.49 -16.00 7.96
C VAL A 98 -4.10 -17.38 8.46
N LEU A 99 -2.88 -17.82 8.13
CA LEU A 99 -2.36 -19.11 8.53
C LEU A 99 -2.16 -19.18 10.05
N PHE A 100 -1.59 -18.14 10.65
CA PHE A 100 -1.32 -18.10 12.09
C PHE A 100 -2.58 -17.91 12.95
N ALA A 101 -3.64 -17.30 12.40
CA ALA A 101 -4.89 -17.10 13.11
C ALA A 101 -5.86 -18.29 12.99
N ALA A 102 -5.70 -19.18 12.01
CA ALA A 102 -6.64 -20.25 11.70
C ALA A 102 -6.90 -21.20 12.89
N LEU A 103 -5.84 -21.74 13.51
CA LEU A 103 -5.98 -22.66 14.65
C LEU A 103 -6.56 -21.97 15.90
N PRO A 104 -6.04 -20.81 16.36
CA PRO A 104 -6.65 -20.07 17.47
C PRO A 104 -8.12 -19.69 17.23
N TRP A 105 -8.48 -19.38 15.99
CA TRP A 105 -9.85 -19.01 15.61
C TRP A 105 -10.84 -20.15 15.81
N LEU A 106 -10.46 -21.42 15.64
CA LEU A 106 -11.36 -22.57 15.85
C LEU A 106 -11.95 -22.63 17.26
N GLY A 107 -11.25 -22.09 18.26
CA GLY A 107 -11.69 -22.09 19.66
C GLY A 107 -12.77 -21.05 20.02
N ARG A 108 -12.95 -19.99 19.21
CA ARG A 108 -13.95 -18.92 19.47
C ARG A 108 -14.85 -18.61 18.29
N ARG A 109 -14.42 -18.93 17.07
CA ARG A 109 -15.13 -18.71 15.79
C ARG A 109 -15.73 -17.31 15.64
N LEU A 110 -14.96 -16.29 16.03
CA LEU A 110 -15.38 -14.90 15.88
C LEU A 110 -15.64 -14.57 14.39
N PRO A 111 -16.48 -13.57 14.10
CA PRO A 111 -16.50 -12.91 12.80
C PRO A 111 -15.05 -12.58 12.38
N TRP A 112 -14.72 -12.85 11.12
CA TRP A 112 -13.34 -12.78 10.63
C TRP A 112 -13.28 -12.04 9.31
N VAL A 113 -12.54 -10.94 9.29
CA VAL A 113 -12.19 -10.16 8.10
C VAL A 113 -10.69 -10.31 7.81
N HIS A 114 -10.30 -10.31 6.55
CA HIS A 114 -8.89 -10.30 6.17
C HIS A 114 -8.64 -9.19 5.16
N THR A 115 -7.65 -8.31 5.39
CA THR A 115 -7.18 -7.34 4.38
C THR A 115 -5.86 -7.79 3.78
N GLU A 116 -5.76 -7.70 2.46
CA GLU A 116 -4.55 -7.99 1.70
C GLU A 116 -3.95 -6.75 1.04
N HIS A 117 -2.63 -6.61 1.18
CA HIS A 117 -1.82 -5.54 0.59
C HIS A 117 -0.71 -6.09 -0.33
N TRP A 118 -0.46 -7.39 -0.32
CA TRP A 118 0.70 -8.02 -0.94
C TRP A 118 0.39 -8.58 -2.32
N ASN A 119 1.16 -8.14 -3.33
CA ASN A 119 1.02 -8.63 -4.70
C ASN A 119 1.35 -10.13 -4.84
N GLY A 120 2.07 -10.72 -3.87
CA GLY A 120 2.38 -12.15 -3.90
C GLY A 120 1.15 -13.05 -3.92
N VAL A 121 -0.01 -12.58 -3.44
CA VAL A 121 -1.27 -13.32 -3.53
C VAL A 121 -1.80 -13.39 -4.98
N VAL A 122 -1.58 -12.31 -5.74
CA VAL A 122 -2.00 -12.19 -7.16
C VAL A 122 -0.99 -12.88 -8.08
N ASN A 123 0.30 -12.63 -7.88
CA ASN A 123 1.37 -13.15 -8.72
C ASN A 123 2.40 -13.94 -7.90
N PRO A 124 2.13 -15.21 -7.58
CA PRO A 124 3.05 -16.05 -6.83
C PRO A 124 4.43 -16.20 -7.47
N ALA A 125 4.50 -16.26 -8.80
CA ALA A 125 5.75 -16.40 -9.55
C ALA A 125 6.69 -15.20 -9.33
N SER A 126 6.14 -13.99 -9.11
CA SER A 126 6.93 -12.78 -8.83
C SER A 126 7.65 -12.80 -7.46
N VAL A 127 7.26 -13.70 -6.55
CA VAL A 127 7.88 -13.84 -5.22
C VAL A 127 9.02 -14.86 -5.25
N GLY A 128 8.84 -15.96 -5.98
CA GLY A 128 9.83 -17.00 -6.16
C GLY A 128 9.23 -18.42 -6.18
N PRO A 129 10.05 -19.41 -6.57
CA PRO A 129 9.59 -20.75 -6.91
C PRO A 129 9.00 -21.53 -5.73
N VAL A 130 9.42 -21.22 -4.49
CA VAL A 130 8.86 -21.85 -3.30
C VAL A 130 7.40 -21.44 -3.09
N TRP A 131 7.12 -20.14 -3.16
CA TRP A 131 5.76 -19.63 -2.99
C TRP A 131 4.85 -20.07 -4.13
N GLU A 132 5.36 -20.12 -5.36
CA GLU A 132 4.64 -20.66 -6.52
C GLU A 132 4.17 -22.11 -6.29
N ARG A 133 5.03 -22.98 -5.76
CA ARG A 133 4.67 -24.38 -5.44
C ARG A 133 3.61 -24.50 -4.34
N VAL A 134 3.62 -23.59 -3.37
CA VAL A 134 2.65 -23.61 -2.26
C VAL A 134 1.49 -22.63 -2.46
N ALA A 135 1.29 -22.12 -3.67
CA ALA A 135 0.26 -21.14 -3.97
C ALA A 135 -1.18 -21.65 -3.73
N TRP A 136 -1.36 -22.97 -3.60
CA TRP A 136 -2.63 -23.58 -3.18
C TRP A 136 -3.04 -23.16 -1.76
N LEU A 137 -2.09 -22.74 -0.91
CA LEU A 137 -2.37 -22.21 0.42
C LEU A 137 -3.32 -21.00 0.37
N ARG A 138 -3.40 -20.28 -0.76
CA ARG A 138 -4.35 -19.17 -0.96
C ARG A 138 -5.80 -19.59 -0.72
N HIS A 139 -6.16 -20.87 -0.84
CA HIS A 139 -7.48 -21.36 -0.45
C HIS A 139 -7.79 -21.20 1.06
N ALA A 140 -6.80 -20.88 1.90
CA ALA A 140 -7.03 -20.41 3.27
C ALA A 140 -7.87 -19.12 3.32
N LEU A 141 -7.96 -18.35 2.22
CA LEU A 141 -8.87 -17.21 2.07
C LEU A 141 -10.37 -17.61 2.12
N ARG A 142 -10.70 -18.91 2.14
CA ARG A 142 -12.07 -19.38 2.46
C ARG A 142 -12.37 -19.37 3.95
N LEU A 143 -11.36 -19.22 4.83
CA LEU A 143 -11.56 -19.19 6.27
C LEU A 143 -12.21 -17.87 6.74
N PRO A 144 -11.74 -16.67 6.33
CA PRO A 144 -12.41 -15.42 6.66
C PRO A 144 -13.84 -15.36 6.11
N HIS A 145 -14.70 -14.62 6.81
CA HIS A 145 -16.07 -14.32 6.38
C HIS A 145 -16.10 -13.20 5.34
N ALA A 146 -15.12 -12.29 5.37
CA ALA A 146 -14.88 -11.28 4.34
C ALA A 146 -13.38 -11.16 4.07
N VAL A 147 -13.03 -10.91 2.82
CA VAL A 147 -11.67 -10.65 2.34
C VAL A 147 -11.68 -9.29 1.65
N THR A 148 -10.75 -8.41 1.99
CA THR A 148 -10.65 -7.06 1.44
C THR A 148 -9.35 -6.88 0.68
N GLY A 149 -9.45 -6.34 -0.53
CA GLY A 149 -8.30 -5.97 -1.36
C GLY A 149 -8.23 -4.47 -1.55
N VAL A 150 -7.01 -3.94 -1.65
CA VAL A 150 -6.78 -2.50 -1.85
C VAL A 150 -7.13 -2.00 -3.25
N THR A 151 -7.28 -2.90 -4.22
CA THR A 151 -7.71 -2.60 -5.60
C THR A 151 -8.69 -3.65 -6.10
N GLY A 152 -9.46 -3.31 -7.12
CA GLY A 152 -10.36 -4.18 -7.85
C GLY A 152 -9.64 -5.35 -8.50
N GLU A 153 -8.43 -5.16 -9.02
CA GLU A 153 -7.61 -6.24 -9.56
C GLU A 153 -7.27 -7.28 -8.47
N LEU A 154 -6.77 -6.82 -7.33
CA LEU A 154 -6.46 -7.69 -6.20
C LEU A 154 -7.71 -8.43 -5.70
N CYS A 155 -8.86 -7.74 -5.66
CA CYS A 155 -10.15 -8.34 -5.34
C CYS A 155 -10.55 -9.44 -6.33
N ARG A 156 -10.44 -9.20 -7.65
CA ARG A 156 -10.80 -10.18 -8.68
C ARG A 156 -9.99 -11.47 -8.53
N GLU A 157 -8.71 -11.35 -8.21
CA GLU A 157 -7.84 -12.51 -8.03
C GLU A 157 -8.09 -13.24 -6.71
N MET A 158 -8.28 -12.51 -5.60
CA MET A 158 -8.61 -13.13 -4.32
C MET A 158 -9.98 -13.82 -4.31
N ALA A 159 -10.95 -13.32 -5.08
CA ALA A 159 -12.28 -13.91 -5.20
C ALA A 159 -12.26 -15.37 -5.70
N ARG A 160 -11.21 -15.76 -6.45
CA ARG A 160 -10.99 -17.15 -6.91
C ARG A 160 -10.67 -18.12 -5.76
N PHE A 161 -10.17 -17.59 -4.65
CA PHE A 161 -9.72 -18.37 -3.50
C PHE A 161 -10.54 -18.11 -2.24
N SER A 162 -11.38 -17.07 -2.22
CA SER A 162 -12.26 -16.74 -1.10
C SER A 162 -13.61 -17.48 -1.16
N ARG A 163 -14.47 -17.22 -0.17
CA ARG A 163 -15.89 -17.61 -0.27
C ARG A 163 -16.57 -16.80 -1.40
N PRO A 164 -17.55 -17.37 -2.12
CA PRO A 164 -18.34 -16.61 -3.09
C PRO A 164 -18.99 -15.37 -2.45
N GLY A 165 -18.84 -14.21 -3.08
CA GLY A 165 -19.43 -12.95 -2.61
C GLY A 165 -18.80 -12.33 -1.35
N ALA A 166 -17.70 -12.91 -0.83
CA ALA A 166 -17.03 -12.42 0.38
C ALA A 166 -15.88 -11.44 0.12
N THR A 167 -15.60 -11.10 -1.14
CA THR A 167 -14.51 -10.17 -1.49
C THR A 167 -15.04 -8.76 -1.65
N HIS A 168 -14.38 -7.79 -1.03
CA HIS A 168 -14.74 -6.36 -1.06
C HIS A 168 -13.50 -5.49 -1.29
N MET A 169 -13.65 -4.36 -1.97
CA MET A 169 -12.55 -3.41 -2.09
C MET A 169 -12.54 -2.49 -0.86
N VAL A 170 -11.37 -2.35 -0.22
CA VAL A 170 -11.10 -1.31 0.78
C VAL A 170 -9.70 -0.77 0.51
N PRO A 171 -9.57 0.47 0.00
CA PRO A 171 -8.30 1.02 -0.47
C PRO A 171 -7.33 1.30 0.67
N CYS A 172 -6.08 1.62 0.34
CA CYS A 172 -5.18 2.22 1.31
C CYS A 172 -5.69 3.61 1.70
N VAL A 173 -5.36 4.03 2.92
CA VAL A 173 -5.58 5.42 3.36
C VAL A 173 -4.58 6.32 2.65
N VAL A 174 -5.07 7.46 2.18
CA VAL A 174 -4.25 8.56 1.64
C VAL A 174 -4.80 9.85 2.23
N GLU A 175 -4.04 10.44 3.14
CA GLU A 175 -4.42 11.69 3.78
C GLU A 175 -3.68 12.88 3.19
N ASN A 176 -4.46 13.89 2.81
CA ASN A 176 -3.95 15.19 2.47
C ASN A 176 -5.04 16.23 2.81
N PRO A 177 -5.17 16.64 4.09
CA PRO A 177 -6.21 17.57 4.51
C PRO A 177 -5.93 19.00 4.06
N ASP A 178 -4.65 19.33 3.81
CA ASP A 178 -4.25 20.67 3.42
C ASP A 178 -4.86 21.05 2.06
N PRO A 179 -5.26 22.32 1.85
CA PRO A 179 -5.69 22.79 0.55
C PRO A 179 -4.62 22.49 -0.51
N ALA A 180 -5.06 21.96 -1.66
CA ALA A 180 -4.15 21.73 -2.77
C ALA A 180 -3.53 23.07 -3.20
N ARG A 181 -2.20 23.12 -3.26
CA ARG A 181 -1.46 24.33 -3.65
C ARG A 181 -1.62 24.61 -5.14
N ASP A 182 -1.59 25.87 -5.52
CA ASP A 182 -1.49 26.22 -6.95
C ASP A 182 -0.23 25.63 -7.56
N PHE A 183 -0.26 25.37 -8.87
CA PHE A 183 0.94 24.95 -9.58
C PHE A 183 2.02 26.02 -9.44
N PRO A 184 3.30 25.63 -9.30
CA PRO A 184 4.39 26.59 -9.39
C PRO A 184 4.38 27.26 -10.76
N ALA A 185 5.00 28.45 -10.84
CA ALA A 185 5.28 29.05 -12.14
C ALA A 185 6.23 28.13 -12.94
N ALA A 186 5.90 27.90 -14.21
CA ALA A 186 6.73 27.18 -15.17
C ALA A 186 7.22 28.14 -16.26
N PRO A 187 8.36 27.87 -16.92
CA PRO A 187 9.34 26.80 -16.66
C PRO A 187 10.28 27.06 -15.45
N PRO A 188 10.99 26.04 -14.93
CA PRO A 188 11.03 24.63 -15.39
C PRO A 188 9.81 23.81 -14.95
N VAL A 189 9.41 22.82 -15.77
CA VAL A 189 8.44 21.79 -15.39
C VAL A 189 9.09 20.87 -14.35
N ARG A 190 8.33 20.49 -13.32
CA ARG A 190 8.85 19.80 -12.13
C ARG A 190 8.17 18.45 -12.03
N LEU A 191 8.94 17.40 -12.25
CA LEU A 191 8.50 16.02 -12.07
C LEU A 191 8.92 15.54 -10.69
N VAL A 192 8.09 14.68 -10.08
CA VAL A 192 8.43 14.01 -8.83
C VAL A 192 8.12 12.52 -8.90
N GLY A 193 9.03 11.70 -8.39
CA GLY A 193 8.82 10.26 -8.19
C GLY A 193 9.10 9.89 -6.74
N VAL A 194 8.29 9.02 -6.16
CA VAL A 194 8.49 8.55 -4.77
C VAL A 194 8.44 7.02 -4.73
N GLY A 195 9.50 6.39 -4.23
CA GLY A 195 9.53 4.94 -4.07
C GLY A 195 10.90 4.36 -3.77
N ALA A 196 10.94 3.09 -3.39
CA ALA A 196 12.20 2.36 -3.21
C ALA A 196 13.00 2.33 -4.53
N LEU A 197 14.32 2.50 -4.44
CA LEU A 197 15.20 2.54 -5.63
C LEU A 197 15.71 1.14 -5.94
N ILE A 198 14.80 0.33 -6.49
CA ILE A 198 14.98 -1.09 -6.83
C ILE A 198 14.47 -1.37 -8.25
N ASP A 199 14.92 -2.47 -8.86
CA ASP A 199 14.70 -2.77 -10.28
C ASP A 199 13.23 -2.70 -10.70
N ARG A 200 12.31 -3.27 -9.91
CA ARG A 200 10.88 -3.27 -10.25
C ARG A 200 10.24 -1.88 -10.28
N LYS A 201 10.82 -0.88 -9.60
CA LYS A 201 10.35 0.52 -9.66
C LYS A 201 10.89 1.27 -10.89
N ARG A 202 11.82 0.64 -11.62
CA ARG A 202 12.51 1.13 -12.82
C ARG A 202 12.95 2.61 -12.75
N PRO A 203 13.68 3.02 -11.70
CA PRO A 203 14.13 4.41 -11.60
C PRO A 203 15.14 4.78 -12.70
N VAL A 204 15.87 3.81 -13.27
CA VAL A 204 16.77 4.04 -14.43
C VAL A 204 15.96 4.45 -15.67
N LEU A 205 14.88 3.73 -15.97
CA LEU A 205 13.95 4.08 -17.06
C LEU A 205 13.31 5.47 -16.85
N ALA A 206 13.12 5.86 -15.59
CA ALA A 206 12.66 7.20 -15.26
C ALA A 206 13.68 8.27 -15.72
N LEU A 207 14.97 8.07 -15.43
CA LEU A 207 16.04 8.97 -15.87
C LEU A 207 16.20 8.99 -17.39
N GLU A 208 16.09 7.85 -18.05
CA GLU A 208 16.10 7.76 -19.52
C GLU A 208 14.95 8.56 -20.14
N THR A 209 13.77 8.53 -19.52
CA THR A 209 12.61 9.34 -19.94
C THR A 209 12.87 10.84 -19.74
N VAL A 210 13.48 11.23 -18.60
CA VAL A 210 13.85 12.63 -18.37
C VAL A 210 14.88 13.11 -19.40
N ALA A 211 15.87 12.29 -19.73
CA ALA A 211 16.85 12.62 -20.77
C ALA A 211 16.20 12.80 -22.15
N GLU A 212 15.21 11.97 -22.48
CA GLU A 212 14.43 12.11 -23.72
C GLU A 212 13.62 13.41 -23.75
N LEU A 213 12.98 13.80 -22.64
CA LEU A 213 12.26 15.09 -22.54
C LEU A 213 13.21 16.28 -22.73
N VAL A 214 14.40 16.23 -22.13
CA VAL A 214 15.44 17.26 -22.31
C VAL A 214 15.89 17.31 -23.78
N ARG A 215 16.10 16.16 -24.41
CA ARG A 215 16.47 16.06 -25.84
C ARG A 215 15.41 16.67 -26.76
N ARG A 216 14.13 16.58 -26.38
CA ARG A 216 12.98 17.22 -27.07
C ARG A 216 12.87 18.72 -26.81
N GLY A 217 13.71 19.29 -25.95
CA GLY A 217 13.72 20.71 -25.64
C GLY A 217 12.81 21.12 -24.49
N MET A 218 12.27 20.17 -23.73
CA MET A 218 11.47 20.48 -22.54
C MET A 218 12.37 20.90 -21.39
N ASP A 219 12.14 22.10 -20.83
CA ASP A 219 12.86 22.51 -19.61
C ASP A 219 12.26 21.82 -18.38
N VAL A 220 12.86 20.69 -18.00
CA VAL A 220 12.36 19.80 -16.95
C VAL A 220 13.40 19.55 -15.85
N HIS A 221 12.92 19.50 -14.62
CA HIS A 221 13.65 19.06 -13.41
C HIS A 221 12.91 17.89 -12.79
N TYR A 222 13.66 16.87 -12.34
CA TYR A 222 13.11 15.66 -11.73
C TYR A 222 13.64 15.44 -10.32
N THR A 223 12.75 15.39 -9.33
CA THR A 223 13.08 14.96 -7.97
C THR A 223 12.65 13.51 -7.78
N LEU A 224 13.60 12.62 -7.49
CA LEU A 224 13.34 11.22 -7.18
C LEU A 224 13.64 10.94 -5.70
N ILE A 225 12.59 10.62 -4.96
CA ILE A 225 12.60 10.45 -3.51
C ILE A 225 12.58 8.97 -3.15
N GLY A 226 13.56 8.54 -2.37
CA GLY A 226 13.61 7.18 -1.87
C GLY A 226 15.01 6.66 -1.59
N LYS A 227 15.07 5.40 -1.15
CA LYS A 227 16.32 4.68 -0.87
C LYS A 227 16.30 3.34 -1.57
N GLY A 228 17.47 2.86 -1.98
CA GLY A 228 17.63 1.50 -2.46
C GLY A 228 19.03 1.25 -3.02
N PRO A 229 19.32 -0.01 -3.39
CA PRO A 229 20.62 -0.41 -3.93
C PRO A 229 20.99 0.31 -5.23
N LEU A 230 20.00 0.82 -5.98
CA LEU A 230 20.26 1.51 -7.25
C LEU A 230 20.71 2.97 -7.10
N MET A 231 20.87 3.50 -5.88
CA MET A 231 21.26 4.91 -5.67
C MET A 231 22.50 5.32 -6.46
N GLU A 232 23.57 4.52 -6.42
CA GLU A 232 24.82 4.87 -7.12
C GLU A 232 24.68 4.71 -8.63
N THR A 233 24.04 3.62 -9.07
CA THR A 233 23.68 3.42 -10.48
C THR A 233 22.91 4.61 -11.04
N LEU A 234 21.96 5.17 -10.29
CA LEU A 234 21.17 6.33 -10.73
C LEU A 234 22.01 7.59 -10.87
N ARG A 235 22.99 7.82 -9.98
CA ARG A 235 23.93 8.95 -10.10
C ARG A 235 24.81 8.82 -11.34
N GLU A 236 25.32 7.62 -11.59
CA GLU A 236 26.11 7.32 -12.80
C GLU A 236 25.27 7.47 -14.07
N THR A 237 24.05 6.96 -14.07
CA THR A 237 23.10 7.11 -15.20
C THR A 237 22.80 8.58 -15.48
N ALA A 238 22.47 9.39 -14.46
CA ALA A 238 22.21 10.81 -14.66
C ALA A 238 23.39 11.56 -15.27
N ARG A 239 24.63 11.25 -14.82
CA ARG A 239 25.88 11.75 -15.40
C ARG A 239 26.05 11.34 -16.85
N ASN A 240 25.93 10.05 -17.15
CA ASN A 240 26.12 9.51 -18.49
C ASN A 240 25.08 10.04 -19.50
N LEU A 241 23.87 10.33 -19.03
CA LEU A 241 22.81 10.94 -19.83
C LEU A 241 22.92 12.47 -19.94
N GLY A 242 23.86 13.12 -19.23
CA GLY A 242 24.04 14.57 -19.25
C GLY A 242 22.90 15.37 -18.59
N ILE A 243 22.19 14.76 -17.64
CA ILE A 243 21.04 15.37 -16.93
C ILE A 243 21.27 15.53 -15.42
N GLU A 244 22.51 15.40 -14.95
CA GLU A 244 22.83 15.47 -13.52
C GLU A 244 22.32 16.76 -12.84
N ASP A 245 22.45 17.91 -13.51
CA ASP A 245 21.98 19.21 -13.00
C ASP A 245 20.45 19.35 -12.99
N ARG A 246 19.74 18.40 -13.62
CA ARG A 246 18.27 18.37 -13.73
C ARG A 246 17.63 17.32 -12.83
N VAL A 247 18.43 16.50 -12.14
CA VAL A 247 17.95 15.37 -11.34
C VAL A 247 18.38 15.53 -9.89
N GLU A 248 17.41 15.59 -8.97
CA GLU A 248 17.64 15.56 -7.53
C GLU A 248 17.32 14.16 -6.98
N LEU A 249 18.36 13.43 -6.55
CA LEU A 249 18.22 12.17 -5.81
C LEU A 249 18.29 12.45 -4.30
N THR A 250 17.14 12.57 -3.64
CA THR A 250 17.09 13.06 -2.24
C THR A 250 17.58 12.06 -1.20
N GLY A 251 17.56 10.76 -1.52
CA GLY A 251 17.58 9.73 -0.49
C GLY A 251 16.24 9.64 0.26
N PRO A 252 16.18 8.92 1.40
CA PRO A 252 14.98 8.87 2.23
C PRO A 252 14.81 10.19 3.00
N ILE A 253 13.63 10.79 2.91
CA ILE A 253 13.25 12.00 3.65
C ILE A 253 11.99 11.75 4.51
N PRO A 254 11.71 12.57 5.54
CA PRO A 254 10.52 12.40 6.38
C PRO A 254 9.21 12.54 5.60
N PRO A 255 8.11 11.87 6.01
CA PRO A 255 6.83 11.91 5.31
C PRO A 255 6.28 13.33 5.07
N ALA A 256 6.44 14.23 6.04
CA ALA A 256 6.03 15.63 5.89
C ALA A 256 6.80 16.35 4.76
N GLU A 257 8.08 16.03 4.57
CA GLU A 257 8.87 16.57 3.47
C GLU A 257 8.49 15.93 2.13
N VAL A 258 8.14 14.64 2.11
CA VAL A 258 7.58 13.99 0.91
C VAL A 258 6.31 14.73 0.46
N ALA A 259 5.37 14.99 1.38
CA ALA A 259 4.14 15.73 1.09
C ALA A 259 4.42 17.15 0.57
N GLU A 260 5.41 17.84 1.15
CA GLU A 260 5.86 19.16 0.70
C GLU A 260 6.40 19.09 -0.74
N ARG A 261 7.29 18.15 -1.04
CA ARG A 261 7.88 17.96 -2.38
C ARG A 261 6.82 17.60 -3.42
N LEU A 262 5.88 16.72 -3.08
CA LEU A 262 4.73 16.41 -3.91
C LEU A 262 3.92 17.68 -4.22
N SER A 263 3.59 18.48 -3.20
CA SER A 263 2.79 19.71 -3.39
C SER A 263 3.44 20.77 -4.28
N ARG A 264 4.78 20.72 -4.44
CA ARG A 264 5.58 21.66 -5.24
C ARG A 264 5.95 21.14 -6.63
N ALA A 265 5.48 19.95 -7.00
CA ALA A 265 5.66 19.40 -8.34
C ALA A 265 4.56 19.86 -9.29
N HIS A 266 4.81 19.71 -10.59
CA HIS A 266 3.78 19.84 -11.62
C HIS A 266 3.13 18.48 -11.88
N LEU A 267 3.93 17.42 -12.01
CA LEU A 267 3.46 16.07 -12.33
C LEU A 267 4.16 15.02 -11.47
N PHE A 268 3.45 13.94 -11.17
CA PHE A 268 4.06 12.72 -10.69
C PHE A 268 4.51 11.83 -11.85
N PHE A 269 5.74 11.32 -11.78
CA PHE A 269 6.29 10.38 -12.76
C PHE A 269 7.22 9.36 -12.08
N LEU A 270 6.84 8.08 -12.17
CA LEU A 270 7.69 6.94 -11.82
C LEU A 270 7.19 5.69 -12.58
N PRO A 271 7.95 5.16 -13.56
CA PRO A 271 7.54 4.04 -14.38
C PRO A 271 7.72 2.69 -13.66
N SER A 272 7.01 2.51 -12.55
CA SER A 272 7.07 1.25 -11.79
C SER A 272 6.41 0.11 -12.53
N ALA A 273 7.08 -1.04 -12.62
CA ALA A 273 6.60 -2.23 -13.33
C ALA A 273 5.72 -3.15 -12.50
N GLN A 274 5.58 -2.88 -11.20
CA GLN A 274 4.78 -3.73 -10.33
C GLN A 274 4.25 -2.93 -9.15
N GLU A 275 2.96 -2.64 -9.18
CA GLU A 275 2.22 -1.97 -8.11
C GLU A 275 0.92 -2.69 -7.80
N ASN A 276 0.46 -2.58 -6.56
CA ASN A 276 -0.92 -2.91 -6.22
C ASN A 276 -1.75 -1.64 -6.26
N PHE A 277 -1.66 -0.87 -5.17
CA PHE A 277 -2.38 0.38 -5.01
C PHE A 277 -1.58 1.60 -5.47
N PHE A 278 -0.25 1.52 -5.60
CA PHE A 278 0.63 2.65 -5.93
C PHE A 278 0.41 3.91 -5.06
N THR A 279 0.54 3.79 -3.74
CA THR A 279 0.25 4.87 -2.78
C THR A 279 0.90 6.22 -3.12
N ALA A 280 2.13 6.23 -3.63
CA ALA A 280 2.81 7.46 -4.04
C ALA A 280 2.08 8.25 -5.14
N VAL A 281 1.45 7.55 -6.11
CA VAL A 281 0.61 8.20 -7.14
C VAL A 281 -0.65 8.76 -6.49
N ALA A 282 -1.31 7.98 -5.63
CA ALA A 282 -2.51 8.43 -4.93
C ALA A 282 -2.23 9.65 -4.04
N GLU A 283 -1.09 9.68 -3.33
CA GLU A 283 -0.63 10.82 -2.53
C GLU A 283 -0.36 12.05 -3.40
N ALA A 284 0.24 11.87 -4.59
CA ALA A 284 0.47 12.95 -5.53
C ALA A 284 -0.85 13.53 -6.05
N ILE A 285 -1.79 12.68 -6.47
CA ILE A 285 -3.12 13.10 -6.92
C ILE A 285 -3.86 13.79 -5.78
N ALA A 286 -3.84 13.25 -4.56
CA ALA A 286 -4.41 13.88 -3.37
C ALA A 286 -3.75 15.22 -3.04
N ALA A 287 -2.47 15.41 -3.38
CA ALA A 287 -1.79 16.70 -3.31
C ALA A 287 -2.15 17.64 -4.46
N GLY A 288 -3.00 17.22 -5.41
CA GLY A 288 -3.43 17.98 -6.60
C GLY A 288 -2.49 17.86 -7.80
N ARG A 289 -1.56 16.89 -7.79
CA ARG A 289 -0.59 16.69 -8.87
C ARG A 289 -1.01 15.50 -9.73
N PRO A 290 -1.28 15.70 -11.03
CA PRO A 290 -1.65 14.61 -11.88
C PRO A 290 -0.47 13.70 -12.17
N ALA A 291 -0.76 12.45 -12.52
CA ALA A 291 0.26 11.44 -12.80
C ALA A 291 0.42 11.19 -14.30
N ALA A 292 1.65 10.90 -14.73
CA ALA A 292 1.94 10.30 -16.01
C ALA A 292 2.69 9.00 -15.75
N VAL A 293 2.06 7.83 -15.91
CA VAL A 293 2.69 6.56 -15.54
C VAL A 293 2.24 5.41 -16.45
N PRO A 294 3.12 4.41 -16.72
CA PRO A 294 2.68 3.16 -17.31
C PRO A 294 1.82 2.37 -16.33
N LEU A 295 0.71 1.79 -16.80
CA LEU A 295 -0.20 0.98 -15.99
C LEU A 295 0.44 -0.40 -15.70
N SER A 296 0.59 -0.73 -14.41
CA SER A 296 1.30 -1.94 -13.95
C SER A 296 0.66 -2.60 -12.72
N GLY A 297 -0.64 -2.38 -12.54
CA GLY A 297 -1.47 -2.93 -11.48
C GLY A 297 -2.82 -2.23 -11.42
N GLY A 298 -3.60 -2.49 -10.38
CA GLY A 298 -4.99 -2.03 -10.26
C GLY A 298 -5.19 -0.57 -9.85
N PHE A 299 -4.24 0.33 -10.11
CA PHE A 299 -4.38 1.75 -9.78
C PHE A 299 -5.16 2.54 -10.85
N ASP A 300 -5.59 1.89 -11.93
CA ASP A 300 -6.62 2.39 -12.85
C ASP A 300 -8.01 2.52 -12.19
N ASP A 301 -8.19 1.93 -10.99
CA ASP A 301 -9.36 2.18 -10.14
C ASP A 301 -9.52 3.66 -9.73
N TYR A 302 -8.44 4.44 -9.74
CA TYR A 302 -8.45 5.85 -9.33
C TYR A 302 -7.59 6.79 -10.17
N CYS A 303 -6.69 6.26 -11.01
CA CYS A 303 -5.98 7.03 -12.02
C CYS A 303 -6.86 7.14 -13.27
N THR A 304 -7.61 8.23 -13.37
CA THR A 304 -8.60 8.47 -14.42
C THR A 304 -8.15 9.58 -15.37
N PRO A 305 -8.79 9.77 -16.54
CA PRO A 305 -8.44 10.85 -17.46
C PRO A 305 -8.47 12.27 -16.85
N GLU A 306 -9.21 12.46 -15.77
CA GLU A 306 -9.34 13.72 -15.01
C GLU A 306 -8.15 14.02 -14.10
N ASN A 307 -7.30 13.04 -13.80
CA ASN A 307 -6.16 13.21 -12.90
C ASN A 307 -4.86 12.57 -13.39
N SER A 308 -4.88 11.82 -14.49
CA SER A 308 -3.74 11.03 -14.94
C SER A 308 -3.70 10.87 -16.46
N VAL A 309 -2.50 10.58 -16.95
CA VAL A 309 -2.24 9.99 -18.27
C VAL A 309 -1.59 8.64 -18.05
N LEU A 310 -2.31 7.57 -18.42
CA LEU A 310 -1.82 6.20 -18.34
C LEU A 310 -1.35 5.73 -19.72
N THR A 311 -0.28 4.94 -19.75
CA THR A 311 0.19 4.26 -20.95
C THR A 311 0.41 2.77 -20.69
N SER A 312 0.37 1.94 -21.73
CA SER A 312 0.71 0.51 -21.64
C SER A 312 2.12 0.20 -22.17
N SER A 313 2.80 1.18 -22.77
CA SER A 313 4.17 1.02 -23.28
C SER A 313 5.22 1.32 -22.21
N TRP A 314 6.35 0.64 -22.32
CA TRP A 314 7.54 0.82 -21.51
C TRP A 314 8.67 1.52 -22.29
N ASP A 315 8.40 1.94 -23.52
CA ASP A 315 9.37 2.58 -24.39
C ASP A 315 9.58 4.03 -23.98
N VAL A 316 10.84 4.44 -23.85
CA VAL A 316 11.24 5.79 -23.43
C VAL A 316 10.53 6.90 -24.22
N PRO A 317 10.43 6.85 -25.57
CA PRO A 317 9.71 7.88 -26.31
C PRO A 317 8.23 8.00 -25.95
N VAL A 318 7.55 6.87 -25.70
CA VAL A 318 6.12 6.85 -25.36
C VAL A 318 5.89 7.31 -23.92
N LEU A 319 6.82 6.99 -23.01
CA LEU A 319 6.79 7.52 -21.64
C LEU A 319 6.99 9.05 -21.64
N ALA A 320 7.88 9.57 -22.48
CA ALA A 320 8.05 11.00 -22.68
C ALA A 320 6.77 11.65 -23.25
N ASP A 321 6.14 11.03 -24.26
CA ASP A 321 4.86 11.49 -24.82
C ASP A 321 3.77 11.58 -23.73
N ALA A 322 3.72 10.61 -22.81
CA ALA A 322 2.76 10.61 -21.72
C ALA A 322 2.99 11.78 -20.75
N VAL A 323 4.25 12.12 -20.46
CA VAL A 323 4.60 13.28 -19.62
C VAL A 323 4.25 14.59 -20.31
N GLU A 324 4.58 14.75 -21.60
CA GLU A 324 4.23 15.94 -22.39
C GLU A 324 2.71 16.11 -22.48
N THR A 325 1.99 15.03 -22.76
CA THR A 325 0.52 15.02 -22.79
C THR A 325 -0.09 15.41 -21.44
N ALA A 326 0.46 14.89 -20.33
CA ALA A 326 -0.02 15.24 -19.00
C ALA A 326 0.27 16.72 -18.68
N TRP A 327 1.44 17.23 -19.07
CA TRP A 327 1.78 18.63 -18.91
C TRP A 327 0.80 19.53 -19.67
N GLU A 328 0.57 19.27 -20.96
CA GLU A 328 -0.35 20.04 -21.78
C GLU A 328 -1.78 20.01 -21.26
N ARG A 329 -2.25 18.83 -20.83
CA ARG A 329 -3.60 18.65 -20.32
C ARG A 329 -3.84 19.37 -19.00
N PHE A 330 -2.88 19.33 -18.08
CA PHE A 330 -3.12 19.71 -16.69
C PHE A 330 -2.44 21.01 -16.24
N ARG A 331 -1.53 21.60 -17.00
CA ARG A 331 -0.84 22.87 -16.65
C ARG A 331 -1.77 24.05 -16.30
N HIS A 332 -3.03 23.99 -16.72
CA HIS A 332 -4.05 24.99 -16.41
C HIS A 332 -5.23 24.42 -15.63
N ALA A 333 -5.18 23.14 -15.24
CA ALA A 333 -6.20 22.51 -14.42
C ALA A 333 -6.13 23.06 -12.98
N SER A 334 -7.26 23.02 -12.27
CA SER A 334 -7.27 23.32 -10.85
C SER A 334 -6.65 22.16 -10.07
N PRO A 335 -5.60 22.38 -9.26
CA PRO A 335 -5.08 21.31 -8.42
C PRO A 335 -6.09 20.79 -7.41
N ALA A 336 -7.04 21.64 -6.98
CA ALA A 336 -8.14 21.22 -6.12
C ALA A 336 -9.09 20.25 -6.84
N SER A 337 -9.39 20.45 -8.13
CA SER A 337 -10.23 19.50 -8.88
C SER A 337 -9.54 18.16 -9.08
N ILE A 338 -8.23 18.16 -9.31
CA ILE A 338 -7.42 16.93 -9.39
C ILE A 338 -7.48 16.19 -8.05
N ALA A 339 -7.21 16.88 -6.94
CA ALA A 339 -7.25 16.31 -5.60
C ALA A 339 -8.62 15.73 -5.23
N GLN A 340 -9.70 16.38 -5.65
CA GLN A 340 -11.08 15.96 -5.36
C GLN A 340 -11.43 14.59 -5.96
N THR A 341 -10.74 14.14 -7.00
CA THR A 341 -10.95 12.81 -7.60
C THR A 341 -10.57 11.67 -6.66
N VAL A 342 -9.68 11.91 -5.69
CA VAL A 342 -9.07 10.88 -4.83
C VAL A 342 -9.37 11.08 -3.35
N ARG A 343 -9.28 12.31 -2.83
CA ARG A 343 -9.41 12.61 -1.39
C ARG A 343 -10.66 12.00 -0.72
N PRO A 344 -11.87 12.09 -1.32
CA PRO A 344 -13.08 11.56 -0.69
C PRO A 344 -13.05 10.03 -0.55
N LEU A 345 -12.35 9.34 -1.44
CA LEU A 345 -12.35 7.88 -1.54
C LEU A 345 -11.41 7.24 -0.52
N PHE A 346 -10.28 7.90 -0.20
CA PHE A 346 -9.16 7.31 0.54
C PHE A 346 -8.90 7.97 1.90
N SER A 347 -9.76 8.87 2.35
CA SER A 347 -9.68 9.44 3.70
C SER A 347 -9.79 8.35 4.79
N ARG A 348 -9.17 8.58 5.95
CA ARG A 348 -9.32 7.67 7.11
C ARG A 348 -10.78 7.46 7.48
N ALA A 349 -11.59 8.53 7.44
CA ALA A 349 -13.02 8.47 7.73
C ALA A 349 -13.78 7.52 6.78
N GLU A 350 -13.56 7.63 5.46
CA GLU A 350 -14.26 6.76 4.49
C GLU A 350 -13.76 5.31 4.55
N VAL A 351 -12.44 5.09 4.67
CA VAL A 351 -11.87 3.74 4.85
C VAL A 351 -12.40 3.09 6.13
N GLY A 352 -12.45 3.85 7.23
CA GLY A 352 -13.05 3.41 8.49
C GLY A 352 -14.52 3.03 8.33
N ALA A 353 -15.31 3.88 7.66
CA ALA A 353 -16.71 3.60 7.37
C ALA A 353 -16.92 2.32 6.53
N GLN A 354 -16.06 2.07 5.53
CA GLN A 354 -16.05 0.84 4.74
C GLN A 354 -15.81 -0.38 5.62
N PHE A 355 -14.78 -0.35 6.47
CA PHE A 355 -14.53 -1.44 7.40
C PHE A 355 -15.69 -1.64 8.39
N SER A 356 -16.27 -0.57 8.93
CA SER A 356 -17.42 -0.67 9.83
C SER A 356 -18.65 -1.28 9.16
N ARG A 357 -18.87 -1.04 7.86
CA ARG A 357 -19.93 -1.71 7.08
C ARG A 357 -19.65 -3.21 6.99
N ILE A 358 -18.42 -3.60 6.65
CA ILE A 358 -18.02 -5.01 6.54
C ILE A 358 -18.12 -5.72 7.90
N TYR A 359 -17.62 -5.10 8.96
CA TYR A 359 -17.66 -5.63 10.33
C TYR A 359 -19.10 -5.94 10.76
N ARG A 360 -20.03 -5.00 10.53
CA ARG A 360 -21.46 -5.21 10.82
C ARG A 360 -22.05 -6.34 9.98
N ALA A 361 -21.68 -6.44 8.70
CA ALA A 361 -22.17 -7.49 7.81
C ALA A 361 -21.71 -8.89 8.26
N VAL A 362 -20.41 -9.07 8.54
CA VAL A 362 -19.88 -10.38 8.96
C VAL A 362 -20.38 -10.80 10.34
N SER A 363 -20.58 -9.86 11.27
CA SER A 363 -21.12 -10.18 12.60
C SER A 363 -22.58 -10.66 12.53
N ARG A 364 -23.42 -10.05 11.68
CA ARG A 364 -24.82 -10.50 11.49
C ARG A 364 -24.90 -11.91 10.91
N THR A 365 -24.00 -12.27 9.99
CA THR A 365 -23.96 -13.60 9.38
C THR A 365 -23.49 -14.67 10.37
N ALA A 366 -22.53 -14.32 11.24
CA ALA A 366 -22.05 -15.23 12.29
C ALA A 366 -23.15 -15.56 13.32
N ASP A 367 -23.95 -14.57 13.73
CA ASP A 367 -25.05 -14.79 14.68
C ASP A 367 -26.14 -15.74 14.12
N ARG A 368 -26.41 -15.69 12.81
CA ARG A 368 -27.40 -16.58 12.14
C ARG A 368 -26.91 -18.02 11.97
N GLY A 369 -25.61 -18.28 12.09
CA GLY A 369 -25.00 -19.60 11.90
C GLY A 369 -24.85 -20.43 13.17
N THR A 370 -25.27 -19.91 14.33
CA THR A 370 -25.20 -20.63 15.61
C THR A 370 -26.56 -21.25 15.90
N PRO A 371 -26.75 -22.58 15.82
CA PRO A 371 -27.98 -23.21 16.26
C PRO A 371 -28.18 -22.87 17.75
N SER A 372 -29.37 -22.38 18.11
CA SER A 372 -29.79 -22.32 19.50
C SER A 372 -29.57 -23.70 20.12
N ARG A 373 -28.68 -23.78 21.11
CA ARG A 373 -28.42 -25.01 21.86
C ARG A 373 -29.65 -25.42 22.65
#